data_AF-A0A382V6A4-F1
#
_entry.id   AF-A0A382V6A4-F1
#
_cell.length_a   1.000
_cell.length_b   1.000
_cell.length_c   1.000
_cell.angle_alpha   90.00
_cell.angle_beta   90.00
_cell.angle_gamma   90.00
#
_symmetry.space_group_name_H-M   'P 1'
#
loop_
_entity.id
_entity.type
_entity.pdbx_description
1 polymer ?
#
loop_
_entity_poly.entity_id
_entity_poly.type
_entity_poly.pdbx_seq_one_letter_code
_entity_poly.pdbx_strand_id
1 'polypeptide(L)'
;ADPTEVLFPFKARSYSKGTLRLRDAAPGGGIHLVLEIGVDDYLQGFSEVPDTWPEAAIEAQVVASRSLTVRKVIDLGPESEFDTARRAECNCHLLDRSPDPNYRGKVGEIAHPVWVDAVETTTGEVVSHQGSVALARFHSSSGGWTENYADVFGGDDHPYLATVFDSPSLSDPAANPHNSWSAGFGQVSLAEVFGFSWVSDMRVTQRNDSGSARTVAVTGIRWGRPATDLLSAVDVRLALSLRSTTFDITAFPRFGDVPTDHLFAGEIVGLEALGITSGCTANGFCP
;
A
#
# COMPACT_ATOMS: atom_id res chain seq x y z
N ALA A 1 -27.60 30.89 5.68
CA ALA A 1 -26.58 31.58 4.87
C ALA A 1 -25.85 30.48 4.11
N ASP A 2 -25.69 30.60 2.80
CA ASP A 2 -24.92 29.60 2.06
C ASP A 2 -23.49 29.57 2.60
N PRO A 3 -22.93 28.37 2.87
CA PRO A 3 -21.56 28.28 3.34
C PRO A 3 -20.62 28.89 2.30
N THR A 4 -19.69 29.73 2.76
CA THR A 4 -18.67 30.32 1.88
C THR A 4 -17.83 29.20 1.29
N GLU A 5 -17.85 29.06 -0.04
CA GLU A 5 -17.00 28.10 -0.74
C GLU A 5 -15.67 28.75 -1.10
N VAL A 6 -14.57 28.05 -0.78
CA VAL A 6 -13.23 28.47 -1.14
C VAL A 6 -12.62 27.45 -2.10
N LEU A 7 -12.29 27.91 -3.31
CA LEU A 7 -11.58 27.12 -4.31
C LEU A 7 -10.07 27.32 -4.15
N PHE A 8 -9.33 26.21 -4.14
CA PHE A 8 -7.86 26.22 -4.19
C PHE A 8 -7.38 25.64 -5.52
N PRO A 9 -7.06 26.48 -6.51
CA PRO A 9 -6.70 26.03 -7.86
C PRO A 9 -5.53 25.04 -7.89
N PHE A 10 -4.51 25.25 -7.06
CA PHE A 10 -3.35 24.37 -6.97
C PHE A 10 -3.71 22.93 -6.54
N LYS A 11 -4.74 22.79 -5.70
CA LYS A 11 -5.27 21.49 -5.28
C LYS A 11 -6.39 20.98 -6.19
N ALA A 12 -6.90 21.81 -7.09
CA ALA A 12 -8.12 21.56 -7.87
C ALA A 12 -9.29 21.07 -6.99
N ARG A 13 -9.41 21.63 -5.78
CA ARG A 13 -10.40 21.26 -4.75
C ARG A 13 -11.07 22.49 -4.20
N SER A 14 -12.36 22.37 -3.86
CA SER A 14 -13.09 23.37 -3.10
C SER A 14 -13.52 22.83 -1.75
N TYR A 15 -13.66 23.74 -0.79
CA TYR A 15 -14.05 23.45 0.58
C TYR A 15 -15.18 24.37 1.00
N SER A 16 -16.18 23.81 1.69
CA SER A 16 -17.33 24.54 2.24
C SER A 16 -17.53 24.30 3.74
N LYS A 17 -16.63 23.52 4.36
CA LYS A 17 -16.68 23.12 5.77
C LYS A 17 -15.30 23.28 6.40
N GLY A 18 -15.27 23.49 7.72
CA GLY A 18 -14.05 23.68 8.48
C GLY A 18 -13.45 25.11 8.40
N THR A 19 -12.26 25.26 8.98
CA THR A 19 -11.49 26.50 9.03
C THR A 19 -10.13 26.29 8.38
N LEU A 20 -9.76 27.15 7.45
CA LEU A 20 -8.44 27.11 6.81
C LEU A 20 -7.44 27.88 7.66
N ARG A 21 -6.40 27.19 8.10
CA ARG A 21 -5.28 27.73 8.87
C ARG A 21 -4.05 27.86 7.97
N LEU A 22 -3.37 28.98 8.08
CA LEU A 22 -2.10 29.25 7.41
C LEU A 22 -1.00 29.24 8.47
N ARG A 23 0.07 28.49 8.23
CA ARG A 23 1.24 28.44 9.12
C ARG A 23 2.53 28.50 8.33
N ASP A 24 3.53 29.19 8.84
CA ASP A 24 4.83 29.27 8.18
C ASP A 24 5.50 27.89 8.12
N ALA A 25 6.04 27.55 6.95
CA ALA A 25 6.87 26.37 6.77
C ALA A 25 8.32 26.71 7.21
N ALA A 26 8.70 26.31 8.43
CA ALA A 26 10.03 26.54 8.96
C ALA A 26 10.96 25.30 8.76
N PRO A 27 12.25 25.46 8.40
CA PRO A 27 12.89 26.58 7.68
C PRO A 27 13.09 26.26 6.18
N GLY A 28 12.65 27.16 5.30
CA GLY A 28 12.80 27.01 3.83
C GLY A 28 11.92 27.94 2.99
N GLY A 29 10.96 28.62 3.61
CA GLY A 29 10.03 29.54 2.95
C GLY A 29 8.80 28.81 2.43
N GLY A 30 7.63 29.40 2.68
CA GLY A 30 6.33 28.82 2.28
C GLY A 30 5.32 28.85 3.41
N ILE A 31 4.09 28.47 3.09
CA ILE A 31 2.98 28.42 4.03
C ILE A 31 2.33 27.04 3.92
N HIS A 32 2.16 26.36 5.05
CA HIS A 32 1.26 25.24 5.17
C HIS A 32 -0.18 25.75 5.22
N LEU A 33 -0.99 25.26 4.29
CA LEU A 33 -2.43 25.39 4.34
C LEU A 33 -3.01 24.12 4.98
N VAL A 34 -3.62 24.29 6.15
CA VAL A 34 -4.18 23.19 6.94
C VAL A 34 -5.68 23.41 7.07
N LEU A 35 -6.47 22.38 6.78
CA LEU A 35 -7.91 22.40 7.02
C LEU A 35 -8.20 21.83 8.40
N GLU A 36 -8.68 22.67 9.31
CA GLU A 36 -9.23 22.27 10.61
C GLU A 36 -10.71 21.95 10.44
N ILE A 37 -11.10 20.71 10.65
CA ILE A 37 -12.44 20.21 10.33
C ILE A 37 -12.85 19.10 11.30
N GLY A 38 -14.15 19.00 11.58
CA GLY A 38 -14.69 17.90 12.39
C GLY A 38 -14.55 16.55 11.68
N VAL A 39 -14.49 15.46 12.44
CA VAL A 39 -14.27 14.11 11.89
C VAL A 39 -15.34 13.74 10.87
N ASP A 40 -16.63 13.92 11.17
CA ASP A 40 -17.70 13.55 10.24
C ASP A 40 -17.71 14.44 8.99
N ASP A 41 -17.51 15.75 9.13
CA ASP A 41 -17.36 16.65 7.98
C ASP A 41 -16.15 16.31 7.10
N TYR A 42 -15.05 15.85 7.70
CA TYR A 42 -13.89 15.34 6.97
C TYR A 42 -14.22 14.06 6.23
N LEU A 43 -14.94 13.13 6.86
CA LEU A 43 -15.36 11.88 6.23
C LEU A 43 -16.31 12.11 5.05
N GLN A 44 -17.19 13.10 5.08
CA GLN A 44 -18.08 13.39 3.93
C GLN A 44 -17.30 13.71 2.64
N GLY A 45 -16.10 14.25 2.74
CA GLY A 45 -15.23 14.51 1.59
C GLY A 45 -14.35 13.33 1.18
N PHE A 46 -14.50 12.15 1.76
CA PHE A 46 -13.72 10.95 1.37
C PHE A 46 -14.13 10.43 0.00
N SER A 47 -13.21 9.72 -0.64
CA SER A 47 -13.44 9.04 -1.91
C SER A 47 -12.58 7.77 -1.93
N GLU A 48 -13.06 6.74 -1.23
CA GLU A 48 -12.38 5.45 -1.09
C GLU A 48 -13.08 4.32 -1.86
N VAL A 49 -14.42 4.30 -1.86
CA VAL A 49 -15.24 3.29 -2.55
C VAL A 49 -16.29 3.97 -3.44
N PRO A 50 -16.74 3.32 -4.53
CA PRO A 50 -17.78 3.88 -5.38
C PRO A 50 -19.17 3.70 -4.77
N ASP A 51 -20.08 4.64 -5.03
CA ASP A 51 -21.49 4.61 -4.60
C ASP A 51 -22.29 3.46 -5.22
N THR A 52 -21.68 2.70 -6.14
CA THR A 52 -22.27 1.48 -6.72
C THR A 52 -22.16 0.27 -5.80
N TRP A 53 -21.38 0.36 -4.72
CA TRP A 53 -21.29 -0.71 -3.72
C TRP A 53 -22.59 -0.83 -2.93
N PRO A 54 -22.87 -2.03 -2.34
CA PRO A 54 -23.99 -2.18 -1.43
C PRO A 54 -23.91 -1.18 -0.26
N GLU A 55 -25.03 -0.60 0.11
CA GLU A 55 -25.14 0.42 1.17
C GLU A 55 -24.48 -0.02 2.49
N ALA A 56 -24.79 -1.23 2.97
CA ALA A 56 -24.16 -1.79 4.18
C ALA A 56 -22.62 -1.92 4.08
N ALA A 57 -22.07 -2.12 2.87
CA ALA A 57 -20.61 -2.14 2.66
C ALA A 57 -20.03 -0.72 2.71
N ILE A 58 -20.75 0.28 2.20
CA ILE A 58 -20.38 1.70 2.30
C ILE A 58 -20.41 2.14 3.77
N GLU A 59 -21.46 1.82 4.52
CA GLU A 59 -21.56 2.09 5.97
C GLU A 59 -20.40 1.46 6.75
N ALA A 60 -20.10 0.18 6.49
CA ALA A 60 -18.97 -0.50 7.11
C ALA A 60 -17.63 0.19 6.79
N GLN A 61 -17.43 0.62 5.54
CA GLN A 61 -16.24 1.35 5.12
C GLN A 61 -16.14 2.73 5.78
N VAL A 62 -17.27 3.44 5.95
CA VAL A 62 -17.34 4.71 6.67
C VAL A 62 -16.93 4.52 8.13
N VAL A 63 -17.49 3.53 8.82
CA VAL A 63 -17.13 3.23 10.23
C VAL A 63 -15.66 2.85 10.36
N ALA A 64 -15.11 2.06 9.44
CA ALA A 64 -13.68 1.75 9.41
C ALA A 64 -12.82 3.01 9.19
N SER A 65 -13.22 3.86 8.24
CA SER A 65 -12.55 5.13 7.92
C SER A 65 -12.57 6.11 9.10
N ARG A 66 -13.71 6.20 9.80
CA ARG A 66 -13.86 7.00 11.03
C ARG A 66 -12.94 6.50 12.12
N SER A 67 -12.95 5.18 12.36
CA SER A 67 -12.11 4.55 13.38
C SER A 67 -10.63 4.79 13.14
N LEU A 68 -10.17 4.65 11.88
CA LEU A 68 -8.78 4.93 11.48
C LEU A 68 -8.42 6.41 11.67
N THR A 69 -9.32 7.31 11.26
CA THR A 69 -9.16 8.77 11.41
C THR A 69 -9.03 9.16 12.87
N VAL A 70 -9.98 8.73 13.70
CA VAL A 70 -10.00 9.01 15.15
C VAL A 70 -8.76 8.41 15.81
N ARG A 71 -8.37 7.19 15.47
CA ARG A 71 -7.17 6.56 16.04
C ARG A 71 -5.92 7.36 15.74
N LYS A 72 -5.72 7.81 14.49
CA LYS A 72 -4.57 8.64 14.10
C LYS A 72 -4.55 10.00 14.83
N VAL A 73 -5.71 10.60 15.06
CA VAL A 73 -5.81 11.83 15.86
C VAL A 73 -5.45 11.55 17.32
N ILE A 74 -5.98 10.49 17.93
CA ILE A 74 -5.64 10.10 19.31
C ILE A 74 -4.14 9.82 19.47
N ASP A 75 -3.53 9.08 18.53
CA ASP A 75 -2.11 8.72 18.60
C ASP A 75 -1.19 9.95 18.46
N LEU A 76 -1.61 10.99 17.72
CA LEU A 76 -0.85 12.23 17.60
C LEU A 76 -1.13 13.22 18.72
N GLY A 77 -2.35 13.25 19.25
CA GLY A 77 -2.85 14.15 20.28
C GLY A 77 -4.06 14.98 19.82
N PRO A 78 -4.83 15.55 20.75
CA PRO A 78 -6.03 16.33 20.42
C PRO A 78 -5.68 17.67 19.76
N GLU A 79 -6.68 18.30 19.11
CA GLU A 79 -6.53 19.63 18.49
C GLU A 79 -6.03 20.70 19.46
N SER A 80 -6.42 20.62 20.74
CA SER A 80 -5.95 21.54 21.79
C SER A 80 -4.43 21.49 22.01
N GLU A 81 -3.79 20.38 21.64
CA GLU A 81 -2.34 20.18 21.74
C GLU A 81 -1.65 20.26 20.38
N PHE A 82 -2.35 20.69 19.31
CA PHE A 82 -1.82 20.68 17.94
C PHE A 82 -0.46 21.38 17.80
N ASP A 83 -0.17 22.37 18.65
CA ASP A 83 1.12 23.06 18.71
C ASP A 83 2.31 22.19 19.17
N THR A 84 2.06 21.01 19.73
CA THR A 84 3.06 19.99 20.11
C THR A 84 2.77 18.61 19.52
N ALA A 85 1.52 18.33 19.19
CA ALA A 85 0.99 17.02 18.80
C ALA A 85 0.55 17.02 17.32
N ARG A 86 1.53 17.03 16.40
CA ARG A 86 1.28 17.04 14.95
C ARG A 86 2.46 16.49 14.15
N ARG A 87 2.23 16.19 12.88
CA ARG A 87 3.32 15.86 11.94
C ARG A 87 4.09 17.13 11.56
N ALA A 88 5.41 17.10 11.73
CA ALA A 88 6.27 18.23 11.43
C ALA A 88 6.28 18.60 9.93
N GLU A 89 6.19 17.60 9.05
CA GLU A 89 6.28 17.78 7.59
C GLU A 89 5.12 18.57 6.95
N CYS A 90 3.95 18.57 7.58
CA CYS A 90 2.74 19.20 7.04
C CYS A 90 2.08 20.18 8.03
N ASN A 91 2.55 20.21 9.28
CA ASN A 91 1.84 20.81 10.41
C ASN A 91 0.37 20.34 10.46
N CYS A 92 0.13 19.02 10.45
CA CYS A 92 -1.21 18.44 10.35
C CYS A 92 -1.32 17.10 11.11
N HIS A 93 -2.54 16.63 11.39
CA HIS A 93 -2.78 15.26 11.89
C HIS A 93 -2.78 14.24 10.75
N LEU A 94 -3.37 14.62 9.61
CA LEU A 94 -3.65 13.77 8.46
C LEU A 94 -3.32 14.53 7.17
N LEU A 95 -2.75 13.83 6.20
CA LEU A 95 -2.64 14.30 4.83
C LEU A 95 -3.98 14.11 4.08
N ASP A 96 -4.15 14.83 2.98
CA ASP A 96 -5.33 14.73 2.10
C ASP A 96 -5.15 13.68 0.98
N ARG A 97 -4.16 12.80 1.14
CA ARG A 97 -3.73 11.74 0.23
C ARG A 97 -2.80 10.76 0.96
N SER A 98 -2.37 9.71 0.24
CA SER A 98 -1.42 8.69 0.71
C SER A 98 -0.26 9.28 1.55
N PRO A 99 0.04 8.68 2.73
CA PRO A 99 -0.49 7.41 3.24
C PRO A 99 -1.84 7.51 3.98
N ASP A 100 -2.47 8.67 4.03
CA ASP A 100 -3.80 8.86 4.60
C ASP A 100 -4.91 8.71 3.54
N PRO A 101 -6.18 8.46 3.94
CA PRO A 101 -7.30 8.38 3.00
C PRO A 101 -7.45 9.62 2.12
N ASN A 102 -7.97 9.43 0.91
CA ASN A 102 -8.08 10.48 -0.08
C ASN A 102 -9.27 11.41 0.20
N TYR A 103 -8.99 12.57 0.78
CA TYR A 103 -9.97 13.61 1.04
C TYR A 103 -10.10 14.57 -0.14
N ARG A 104 -11.25 14.64 -0.81
CA ARG A 104 -11.48 15.47 -2.01
C ARG A 104 -12.22 16.79 -1.75
N GLY A 105 -12.54 17.10 -0.49
CA GLY A 105 -13.34 18.27 -0.13
C GLY A 105 -14.77 18.20 -0.70
N LYS A 106 -15.36 19.36 -0.98
CA LYS A 106 -16.74 19.50 -1.46
C LYS A 106 -17.02 18.74 -2.76
N VAL A 107 -16.01 18.64 -3.63
CA VAL A 107 -16.13 17.86 -4.88
C VAL A 107 -16.34 16.37 -4.57
N GLY A 108 -15.73 15.85 -3.51
CA GLY A 108 -15.99 14.49 -3.01
C GLY A 108 -17.42 14.34 -2.52
N GLU A 109 -17.86 15.28 -1.68
CA GLU A 109 -19.23 15.29 -1.13
C GLU A 109 -20.30 15.25 -2.24
N ILE A 110 -20.15 16.09 -3.28
CA ILE A 110 -21.10 16.17 -4.41
C ILE A 110 -21.05 14.90 -5.28
N ALA A 111 -19.86 14.33 -5.47
CA ALA A 111 -19.67 13.18 -6.34
C ALA A 111 -20.12 11.86 -5.70
N HIS A 112 -20.26 11.82 -4.38
CA HIS A 112 -20.52 10.61 -3.60
C HIS A 112 -21.69 10.78 -2.60
N PRO A 113 -22.92 11.05 -3.06
CA PRO A 113 -24.06 11.27 -2.17
C PRO A 113 -24.43 10.06 -1.30
N VAL A 114 -24.23 8.82 -1.76
CA VAL A 114 -24.52 7.61 -0.97
C VAL A 114 -23.51 7.46 0.17
N TRP A 115 -22.25 7.80 -0.10
CA TRP A 115 -21.23 7.86 0.96
C TRP A 115 -21.56 8.94 2.00
N VAL A 116 -21.95 10.13 1.57
CA VAL A 116 -22.33 11.22 2.48
C VAL A 116 -23.49 10.81 3.39
N ASP A 117 -24.51 10.16 2.84
CA ASP A 117 -25.63 9.60 3.62
C ASP A 117 -25.15 8.57 4.65
N ALA A 118 -24.28 7.64 4.24
CA ALA A 118 -23.68 6.65 5.15
C ALA A 118 -22.81 7.29 6.26
N VAL A 119 -22.17 8.43 6.01
CA VAL A 119 -21.49 9.21 7.07
C VAL A 119 -22.47 9.72 8.10
N GLU A 120 -23.64 10.19 7.66
CA GLU A 120 -24.69 10.71 8.53
C GLU A 120 -25.41 9.59 9.31
N THR A 121 -25.76 8.47 8.66
CA THR A 121 -26.46 7.35 9.31
C THR A 121 -25.60 6.66 10.37
N THR A 122 -24.28 6.62 10.19
CA THR A 122 -23.32 6.00 11.11
C THR A 122 -22.63 7.00 12.05
N THR A 123 -23.22 8.18 12.26
CA THR A 123 -22.62 9.26 13.05
C THR A 123 -22.12 8.77 14.42
N GLY A 124 -20.84 9.00 14.70
CA GLY A 124 -20.20 8.62 15.97
C GLY A 124 -19.87 7.13 16.13
N GLU A 125 -20.22 6.27 15.16
CA GLU A 125 -19.92 4.84 15.23
C GLU A 125 -18.45 4.55 14.90
N VAL A 126 -17.79 3.80 15.79
CA VAL A 126 -16.40 3.38 15.63
C VAL A 126 -16.25 1.92 16.02
N VAL A 127 -15.31 1.23 15.37
CA VAL A 127 -14.85 -0.09 15.78
C VAL A 127 -14.06 0.07 17.07
N SER A 128 -14.38 -0.74 18.08
CA SER A 128 -13.66 -0.74 19.36
C SER A 128 -13.07 -2.10 19.68
N HIS A 129 -11.95 -2.09 20.40
CA HIS A 129 -11.35 -3.27 20.98
C HIS A 129 -10.89 -2.93 22.40
N GLN A 130 -11.31 -3.73 23.38
CA GLN A 130 -11.00 -3.54 24.81
C GLN A 130 -11.28 -2.11 25.31
N GLY A 131 -12.40 -1.52 24.89
CA GLY A 131 -12.84 -0.19 25.34
C GLY A 131 -12.10 0.99 24.70
N SER A 132 -11.18 0.75 23.77
CA SER A 132 -10.50 1.79 22.98
C SER A 132 -10.89 1.72 21.51
N VAL A 133 -10.79 2.84 20.79
CA VAL A 133 -10.99 2.85 19.33
C VAL A 133 -9.95 1.95 18.68
N ALA A 134 -10.42 0.96 17.93
CA ALA A 134 -9.58 -0.01 17.24
C ALA A 134 -8.96 0.63 16.00
N LEU A 135 -7.70 0.29 15.72
CA LEU A 135 -7.09 0.53 14.42
C LEU A 135 -7.83 -0.28 13.34
N ALA A 136 -8.67 0.37 12.53
CA ALA A 136 -9.43 -0.26 11.45
C ALA A 136 -8.75 -0.03 10.09
N ARG A 137 -7.72 -0.84 9.78
CA ARG A 137 -7.09 -0.80 8.45
C ARG A 137 -7.97 -1.50 7.41
N PHE A 138 -7.97 -0.95 6.21
CA PHE A 138 -8.65 -1.50 5.05
C PHE A 138 -7.73 -1.45 3.83
N HIS A 139 -8.05 -2.24 2.81
CA HIS A 139 -7.31 -2.32 1.55
C HIS A 139 -8.25 -2.77 0.43
N SER A 140 -7.85 -2.57 -0.83
CA SER A 140 -8.75 -2.74 -1.98
C SER A 140 -9.19 -4.17 -2.26
N SER A 141 -8.34 -5.17 -2.03
CA SER A 141 -8.60 -6.58 -2.37
C SER A 141 -7.71 -7.49 -1.55
N SER A 142 -8.31 -8.47 -0.88
CA SER A 142 -7.61 -9.51 -0.09
C SER A 142 -7.18 -10.70 -0.95
N GLY A 143 -7.76 -10.88 -2.13
CA GLY A 143 -7.53 -12.08 -2.95
C GLY A 143 -7.99 -13.38 -2.26
N GLY A 144 -8.89 -13.29 -1.28
CA GLY A 144 -9.47 -14.41 -0.54
C GLY A 144 -9.05 -14.50 0.93
N TRP A 145 -7.94 -13.90 1.35
CA TRP A 145 -7.48 -13.94 2.74
C TRP A 145 -6.96 -12.59 3.21
N THR A 146 -7.36 -12.15 4.40
CA THR A 146 -6.74 -11.00 5.05
C THR A 146 -5.38 -11.40 5.64
N GLU A 147 -4.54 -10.41 5.91
CA GLU A 147 -3.21 -10.63 6.49
C GLU A 147 -3.20 -10.31 8.00
N ASN A 148 -2.34 -11.03 8.73
CA ASN A 148 -2.05 -10.69 10.12
C ASN A 148 -1.27 -9.37 10.20
N TYR A 149 -1.60 -8.50 11.14
CA TYR A 149 -0.88 -7.23 11.37
C TYR A 149 0.63 -7.43 11.53
N ALA A 150 1.03 -8.41 12.35
CA ALA A 150 2.42 -8.67 12.67
C ALA A 150 3.25 -9.04 11.44
N ASP A 151 2.63 -9.71 10.46
CA ASP A 151 3.31 -10.18 9.25
C ASP A 151 3.59 -9.05 8.25
N VAL A 152 2.87 -7.92 8.33
CA VAL A 152 3.06 -6.76 7.43
C VAL A 152 3.82 -5.64 8.12
N PHE A 153 3.49 -5.36 9.38
CA PHE A 153 3.93 -4.16 10.09
C PHE A 153 4.84 -4.47 11.28
N GLY A 154 4.98 -5.74 11.67
CA GLY A 154 5.60 -6.14 12.92
C GLY A 154 4.72 -5.83 14.14
N GLY A 155 5.18 -6.23 15.33
CA GLY A 155 4.48 -6.00 16.60
C GLY A 155 3.32 -6.97 16.88
N ASP A 156 2.73 -6.85 18.07
CA ASP A 156 1.66 -7.72 18.59
C ASP A 156 0.52 -6.93 19.28
N ASP A 157 0.46 -5.62 19.07
CA ASP A 157 -0.46 -4.66 19.70
C ASP A 157 -1.86 -4.62 19.07
N HIS A 158 -2.07 -5.32 17.95
CA HIS A 158 -3.34 -5.39 17.23
C HIS A 158 -3.84 -6.84 17.02
N PRO A 159 -4.14 -7.59 18.11
CA PRO A 159 -4.48 -9.02 18.02
C PRO A 159 -5.79 -9.31 17.27
N TYR A 160 -6.65 -8.29 17.09
CA TYR A 160 -7.90 -8.40 16.33
C TYR A 160 -7.70 -8.22 14.81
N LEU A 161 -6.53 -7.74 14.37
CA LEU A 161 -6.14 -7.68 12.96
C LEU A 161 -5.43 -8.97 12.58
N ALA A 162 -6.21 -10.05 12.55
CA ALA A 162 -5.74 -11.40 12.26
C ALA A 162 -6.10 -11.84 10.82
N THR A 163 -5.41 -12.88 10.37
CA THR A 163 -5.72 -13.58 9.13
C THR A 163 -7.11 -14.23 9.22
N VAL A 164 -7.97 -13.90 8.27
CA VAL A 164 -9.34 -14.42 8.13
C VAL A 164 -9.60 -14.73 6.67
N PHE A 165 -10.33 -15.82 6.40
CA PHE A 165 -10.82 -16.12 5.06
C PHE A 165 -11.90 -15.11 4.66
N ASP A 166 -11.60 -14.29 3.66
CA ASP A 166 -12.48 -13.27 3.11
C ASP A 166 -13.20 -13.83 1.89
N SER A 167 -14.13 -14.76 2.14
CA SER A 167 -14.97 -15.32 1.08
C SER A 167 -15.79 -14.28 0.31
N PRO A 168 -16.28 -13.17 0.93
CA PRO A 168 -16.94 -12.10 0.18
C PRO A 168 -16.07 -11.53 -0.96
N SER A 169 -14.76 -11.40 -0.78
CA SER A 169 -13.85 -10.88 -1.84
C SER A 169 -13.81 -11.71 -3.13
N LEU A 170 -14.22 -12.98 -3.04
CA LEU A 170 -14.24 -13.94 -4.16
C LEU A 170 -15.65 -14.14 -4.75
N SER A 171 -16.65 -13.47 -4.18
CA SER A 171 -18.04 -13.63 -4.59
C SER A 171 -18.36 -12.84 -5.86
N ASP A 172 -19.31 -13.34 -6.66
CA ASP A 172 -19.77 -12.63 -7.87
C ASP A 172 -20.23 -11.18 -7.58
N PRO A 173 -20.97 -10.88 -6.49
CA PRO A 173 -21.36 -9.51 -6.16
C PRO A 173 -20.18 -8.57 -5.88
N ALA A 174 -19.05 -9.08 -5.40
CA ALA A 174 -17.85 -8.25 -5.21
C ALA A 174 -17.24 -7.80 -6.54
N ALA A 175 -17.46 -8.55 -7.62
CA ALA A 175 -17.00 -8.27 -8.97
C ALA A 175 -15.53 -7.77 -9.02
N ASN A 176 -14.67 -8.35 -8.18
CA ASN A 176 -13.36 -7.80 -7.84
C ASN A 176 -12.35 -7.98 -8.99
N PRO A 177 -11.98 -6.91 -9.73
CA PRO A 177 -11.05 -7.01 -10.87
C PRO A 177 -9.58 -7.14 -10.41
N HIS A 178 -9.34 -7.08 -9.10
CA HIS A 178 -8.02 -7.11 -8.47
C HIS A 178 -7.83 -8.36 -7.61
N ASN A 179 -8.63 -9.41 -7.83
CA ASN A 179 -8.46 -10.72 -7.18
C ASN A 179 -7.23 -11.50 -7.71
N SER A 180 -6.66 -11.07 -8.84
CA SER A 180 -5.46 -11.64 -9.43
C SER A 180 -4.67 -10.56 -10.18
N TRP A 181 -3.37 -10.79 -10.34
CA TRP A 181 -2.47 -9.90 -11.07
C TRP A 181 -1.21 -10.65 -11.50
N SER A 182 -0.50 -10.08 -12.47
CA SER A 182 0.83 -10.54 -12.88
C SER A 182 1.73 -9.34 -13.18
N ALA A 183 3.02 -9.52 -13.01
CA ALA A 183 4.06 -8.56 -13.35
C ALA A 183 5.29 -9.31 -13.85
N GLY A 184 6.03 -8.71 -14.78
CA GLY A 184 7.26 -9.27 -15.34
C GLY A 184 8.42 -8.30 -15.18
N PHE A 185 9.59 -8.83 -14.82
CA PHE A 185 10.81 -8.06 -14.61
C PHE A 185 11.97 -8.71 -15.35
N GLY A 186 12.85 -7.88 -15.92
CA GLY A 186 14.10 -8.37 -16.51
C GLY A 186 15.16 -8.61 -15.42
N GLN A 187 16.08 -9.55 -15.67
CA GLN A 187 17.19 -9.83 -14.75
C GLN A 187 18.06 -8.58 -14.49
N VAL A 188 18.25 -7.73 -15.49
CA VAL A 188 19.00 -6.47 -15.35
C VAL A 188 18.31 -5.51 -14.38
N SER A 189 16.99 -5.31 -14.52
CA SER A 189 16.23 -4.46 -13.58
C SER A 189 16.22 -5.03 -12.17
N LEU A 190 16.13 -6.36 -12.01
CA LEU A 190 16.20 -7.00 -10.70
C LEU A 190 17.59 -6.83 -10.08
N ALA A 191 18.65 -6.95 -10.88
CA ALA A 191 20.01 -6.75 -10.42
C ALA A 191 20.26 -5.32 -9.95
N GLU A 192 19.76 -4.32 -10.69
CA GLU A 192 19.82 -2.91 -10.28
C GLU A 192 19.06 -2.67 -8.97
N VAL A 193 17.81 -3.13 -8.88
CA VAL A 193 16.94 -2.92 -7.70
C VAL A 193 17.53 -3.56 -6.44
N PHE A 194 18.11 -4.76 -6.55
CA PHE A 194 18.63 -5.52 -5.39
C PHE A 194 20.16 -5.47 -5.23
N GLY A 195 20.85 -4.63 -5.99
CA GLY A 195 22.30 -4.42 -5.86
C GLY A 195 23.12 -5.67 -6.21
N PHE A 196 22.72 -6.42 -7.22
CA PHE A 196 23.52 -7.50 -7.82
C PHE A 196 24.19 -7.01 -9.10
N SER A 197 25.28 -7.65 -9.49
CA SER A 197 25.86 -7.50 -10.83
C SER A 197 24.97 -8.19 -11.88
N TRP A 198 24.38 -9.33 -11.53
CA TRP A 198 23.34 -10.02 -12.30
C TRP A 198 22.57 -10.98 -11.39
N VAL A 199 21.26 -11.11 -11.64
CA VAL A 199 20.35 -12.01 -10.91
C VAL A 199 20.10 -13.24 -11.77
N SER A 200 20.33 -14.43 -11.21
CA SER A 200 20.08 -15.72 -11.89
C SER A 200 18.76 -16.35 -11.47
N ASP A 201 18.36 -16.18 -10.21
CA ASP A 201 17.14 -16.79 -9.66
C ASP A 201 16.46 -15.90 -8.62
N MET A 202 15.15 -16.05 -8.52
CA MET A 202 14.35 -15.42 -7.48
C MET A 202 13.17 -16.32 -7.14
N ARG A 203 12.94 -16.59 -5.85
CA ARG A 203 11.87 -17.50 -5.42
C ARG A 203 11.32 -17.18 -4.04
N VAL A 204 10.04 -17.47 -3.84
CA VAL A 204 9.43 -17.47 -2.50
C VAL A 204 9.95 -18.68 -1.73
N THR A 205 10.43 -18.44 -0.51
CA THR A 205 11.01 -19.49 0.36
C THR A 205 10.18 -19.77 1.60
N GLN A 206 9.38 -18.80 2.04
CA GLN A 206 8.47 -18.92 3.19
C GLN A 206 7.17 -18.19 2.89
N ARG A 207 6.08 -18.64 3.52
CA ARG A 207 4.75 -18.04 3.43
C ARG A 207 4.19 -17.73 4.82
N ASN A 208 3.31 -16.73 4.87
CA ASN A 208 2.49 -16.45 6.05
C ASN A 208 1.28 -17.38 6.11
N ASP A 209 0.53 -17.35 7.21
CA ASP A 209 -0.67 -18.19 7.38
C ASP A 209 -1.78 -17.85 6.37
N SER A 210 -1.83 -16.60 5.89
CA SER A 210 -2.71 -16.16 4.79
C SER A 210 -2.35 -16.78 3.43
N GLY A 211 -1.18 -17.41 3.33
CA GLY A 211 -0.62 -17.91 2.08
C GLY A 211 0.19 -16.88 1.29
N SER A 212 0.26 -15.62 1.73
CA SER A 212 1.11 -14.62 1.09
C SER A 212 2.60 -14.98 1.19
N ALA A 213 3.44 -14.42 0.32
CA ALA A 213 4.88 -14.59 0.45
C ALA A 213 5.36 -13.88 1.72
N ARG A 214 6.22 -14.55 2.50
CA ARG A 214 6.88 -13.99 3.68
C ARG A 214 8.32 -13.60 3.38
N THR A 215 9.06 -14.54 2.81
CA THR A 215 10.48 -14.41 2.55
C THR A 215 10.78 -14.79 1.10
N VAL A 216 11.53 -13.93 0.41
CA VAL A 216 11.96 -14.13 -0.97
C VAL A 216 13.47 -14.24 -1.00
N ALA A 217 13.98 -15.29 -1.65
CA ALA A 217 15.40 -15.41 -1.94
C ALA A 217 15.70 -14.81 -3.31
N VAL A 218 16.70 -13.91 -3.37
CA VAL A 218 17.25 -13.39 -4.62
C VAL A 218 18.68 -13.90 -4.74
N THR A 219 18.99 -14.64 -5.80
CA THR A 219 20.30 -15.26 -6.03
C THR A 219 20.94 -14.71 -7.29
N GLY A 220 22.24 -14.44 -7.22
CA GLY A 220 22.99 -13.94 -8.35
C GLY A 220 24.45 -13.73 -8.00
N ILE A 221 25.12 -12.88 -8.77
CA ILE A 221 26.49 -12.48 -8.47
C ILE A 221 26.51 -11.05 -7.95
N ARG A 222 27.23 -10.85 -6.85
CA ARG A 222 27.50 -9.53 -6.27
C ARG A 222 29.00 -9.41 -6.08
N TRP A 223 29.59 -8.37 -6.67
CA TRP A 223 31.04 -8.11 -6.61
C TRP A 223 31.89 -9.32 -7.08
N GLY A 224 31.44 -9.99 -8.15
CA GLY A 224 32.15 -11.11 -8.77
C GLY A 224 32.06 -12.43 -8.01
N ARG A 225 31.19 -12.56 -6.99
CA ARG A 225 30.95 -13.81 -6.26
C ARG A 225 29.46 -14.16 -6.16
N PRO A 226 29.11 -15.46 -6.10
CA PRO A 226 27.76 -15.91 -5.72
C PRO A 226 27.29 -15.30 -4.41
N ALA A 227 26.07 -14.80 -4.42
CA ALA A 227 25.38 -14.28 -3.26
C ALA A 227 23.89 -14.61 -3.33
N THR A 228 23.29 -14.80 -2.15
CA THR A 228 21.85 -14.94 -1.99
C THR A 228 21.41 -14.03 -0.86
N ASP A 229 20.44 -13.17 -1.15
CA ASP A 229 19.78 -12.34 -0.13
C ASP A 229 18.42 -12.92 0.20
N LEU A 230 18.07 -12.91 1.49
CA LEU A 230 16.73 -13.20 1.97
C LEU A 230 16.05 -11.89 2.34
N LEU A 231 15.03 -11.54 1.57
CA LEU A 231 14.29 -10.29 1.71
C LEU A 231 12.88 -10.58 2.22
N SER A 232 12.32 -9.65 3.00
CA SER A 232 10.89 -9.72 3.29
C SER A 232 10.09 -9.51 2.00
N ALA A 233 8.96 -10.18 1.87
CA ALA A 233 8.09 -9.97 0.70
C ALA A 233 7.52 -8.55 0.65
N VAL A 234 7.39 -7.88 1.81
CA VAL A 234 7.01 -6.45 1.90
C VAL A 234 8.06 -5.58 1.21
N ASP A 235 9.35 -5.81 1.49
CA ASP A 235 10.44 -5.07 0.83
C ASP A 235 10.45 -5.32 -0.67
N VAL A 236 10.28 -6.58 -1.10
CA VAL A 236 10.19 -6.93 -2.53
C VAL A 236 9.00 -6.23 -3.20
N ARG A 237 7.83 -6.22 -2.56
CA ARG A 237 6.64 -5.55 -3.06
C ARG A 237 6.90 -4.04 -3.23
N LEU A 238 7.51 -3.40 -2.24
CA LEU A 238 7.81 -1.97 -2.30
C LEU A 238 8.85 -1.65 -3.37
N ALA A 239 9.95 -2.42 -3.43
CA ALA A 239 11.04 -2.21 -4.37
C ALA A 239 10.60 -2.39 -5.84
N LEU A 240 9.69 -3.33 -6.10
CA LEU A 240 9.20 -3.64 -7.44
C LEU A 240 7.82 -3.02 -7.74
N SER A 241 7.27 -2.22 -6.83
CA SER A 241 5.93 -1.61 -6.95
C SER A 241 4.83 -2.64 -7.24
N LEU A 242 4.88 -3.81 -6.60
CA LEU A 242 3.88 -4.87 -6.75
C LEU A 242 2.58 -4.51 -6.04
N ARG A 243 1.48 -5.07 -6.54
CA ARG A 243 0.13 -4.83 -5.98
C ARG A 243 0.00 -5.36 -4.54
N SER A 244 0.56 -6.54 -4.26
CA SER A 244 0.46 -7.20 -2.95
C SER A 244 1.67 -8.10 -2.68
N THR A 245 1.74 -8.69 -1.49
CA THR A 245 2.67 -9.77 -1.13
C THR A 245 2.14 -11.16 -1.47
N THR A 246 0.89 -11.27 -1.93
CA THR A 246 0.28 -12.53 -2.37
C THR A 246 0.70 -12.82 -3.80
N PHE A 247 1.84 -13.51 -3.95
CA PHE A 247 2.37 -13.92 -5.24
C PHE A 247 3.16 -15.23 -5.17
N ASP A 248 3.39 -15.77 -6.36
CA ASP A 248 4.41 -16.78 -6.67
C ASP A 248 5.40 -16.14 -7.66
N ILE A 249 6.61 -16.71 -7.73
CA ILE A 249 7.63 -16.27 -8.68
C ILE A 249 7.95 -17.44 -9.60
N THR A 250 7.80 -17.18 -10.90
CA THR A 250 8.25 -18.09 -11.96
C THR A 250 9.48 -17.48 -12.61
N ALA A 251 10.64 -18.06 -12.36
CA ALA A 251 11.87 -17.67 -13.02
C ALA A 251 12.02 -18.42 -14.34
N PHE A 252 12.30 -17.70 -15.43
CA PHE A 252 12.57 -18.31 -16.73
C PHE A 252 14.08 -18.36 -16.95
N PRO A 253 14.66 -19.54 -17.25
CA PRO A 253 16.09 -19.65 -17.45
C PRO A 253 16.52 -18.89 -18.70
N ARG A 254 17.71 -18.29 -18.64
CA ARG A 254 18.32 -17.57 -19.78
C ARG A 254 18.71 -18.54 -20.89
N PHE A 255 19.12 -19.75 -20.52
CA PHE A 255 19.50 -20.83 -21.43
C PHE A 255 18.62 -22.04 -21.19
N GLY A 256 18.20 -22.72 -22.26
CA GLY A 256 17.29 -23.87 -22.15
C GLY A 256 17.88 -25.06 -21.40
N ASP A 257 19.20 -25.13 -21.29
CA ASP A 257 19.99 -26.18 -20.66
C ASP A 257 20.58 -25.79 -19.29
N VAL A 258 20.38 -24.56 -18.83
CA VAL A 258 20.86 -24.07 -17.53
C VAL A 258 19.67 -23.63 -16.67
N PRO A 259 19.21 -24.47 -15.73
CA PRO A 259 18.20 -24.09 -14.74
C PRO A 259 18.62 -22.86 -13.93
N THR A 260 17.65 -22.07 -13.46
CA THR A 260 17.93 -20.83 -12.70
C THR A 260 18.62 -21.10 -11.36
N ASP A 261 18.33 -22.26 -10.75
CA ASP A 261 18.89 -22.71 -9.48
C ASP A 261 20.21 -23.49 -9.61
N HIS A 262 20.76 -23.62 -10.82
CA HIS A 262 22.05 -24.28 -11.03
C HIS A 262 23.18 -23.52 -10.32
N LEU A 263 24.14 -24.26 -9.74
CA LEU A 263 25.26 -23.69 -8.95
C LEU A 263 26.02 -22.56 -9.68
N PHE A 264 26.16 -22.70 -11.00
CA PHE A 264 26.85 -21.73 -11.87
C PHE A 264 25.91 -20.86 -12.72
N ALA A 265 24.60 -20.88 -12.47
CA ALA A 265 23.63 -20.11 -13.24
C ALA A 265 23.96 -18.61 -13.23
N GLY A 266 24.39 -18.10 -12.06
CA GLY A 266 24.94 -16.76 -11.91
C GLY A 266 26.05 -16.51 -12.91
N GLU A 267 27.20 -17.16 -12.75
CA GLU A 267 28.39 -16.96 -13.58
C GLU A 267 28.08 -17.05 -15.08
N ILE A 268 27.28 -18.03 -15.50
CA ILE A 268 26.89 -18.23 -16.90
C ILE A 268 26.09 -17.04 -17.43
N VAL A 269 25.11 -16.54 -16.67
CA VAL A 269 24.36 -15.31 -17.01
C VAL A 269 25.30 -14.10 -17.09
N GLY A 270 26.28 -14.01 -16.19
CA GLY A 270 27.31 -12.96 -16.22
C GLY A 270 28.17 -12.99 -17.48
N LEU A 271 28.62 -14.17 -17.90
CA LEU A 271 29.41 -14.33 -19.13
C LEU A 271 28.64 -13.89 -20.38
N GLU A 272 27.34 -14.17 -20.44
CA GLU A 272 26.50 -13.71 -21.54
C GLU A 272 26.28 -12.21 -21.52
N ALA A 273 26.01 -11.63 -20.35
CA ALA A 273 25.89 -10.18 -20.19
C ALA A 273 27.17 -9.43 -20.61
N LEU A 274 28.35 -10.05 -20.46
CA LEU A 274 29.64 -9.53 -20.91
C LEU A 274 29.93 -9.79 -22.39
N GLY A 275 29.06 -10.50 -23.11
CA GLY A 275 29.24 -10.86 -24.52
C GLY A 275 30.31 -11.94 -24.75
N ILE A 276 30.69 -12.68 -23.70
CA ILE A 276 31.70 -13.75 -23.77
C ILE A 276 31.08 -15.03 -24.34
N THR A 277 29.80 -15.29 -24.06
CA THR A 277 29.03 -16.41 -24.63
C THR A 277 27.67 -15.93 -25.12
N SER A 278 27.11 -16.61 -26.12
CA SER A 278 25.72 -16.43 -26.55
C SER A 278 24.86 -17.68 -26.29
N GLY A 279 25.39 -18.64 -25.52
CA GLY A 279 24.76 -19.93 -25.27
C GLY A 279 24.93 -20.93 -26.41
N CYS A 280 24.47 -22.16 -26.17
CA CYS A 280 24.57 -23.24 -27.13
C CYS A 280 23.48 -23.10 -28.20
N THR A 281 23.86 -23.31 -29.45
CA THR A 281 22.90 -23.46 -30.56
C THR A 281 23.06 -24.84 -31.18
N ALA A 282 22.09 -25.29 -31.97
CA ALA A 282 22.18 -26.56 -32.69
C ALA A 282 23.48 -26.70 -33.53
N ASN A 283 24.11 -25.57 -33.90
CA ASN A 283 25.30 -25.53 -34.76
C ASN A 283 26.51 -24.82 -34.10
N GLY A 284 26.49 -24.57 -32.78
CA GLY A 284 27.53 -23.78 -32.10
C GLY A 284 27.84 -24.32 -30.70
N PHE A 285 29.14 -24.53 -30.44
CA PHE A 285 29.66 -25.04 -29.17
C PHE A 285 29.70 -23.93 -28.10
N CYS A 286 29.30 -24.24 -26.86
CA CYS A 286 29.45 -23.34 -25.71
C CYS A 286 30.91 -23.31 -25.21
N PRO A 287 31.53 -22.15 -24.96
CA PRO A 287 32.69 -22.07 -24.07
C PRO A 287 32.35 -22.52 -22.64
#